data_AF-A0A812BGY3-F1
#
_entry.id   AF-A0A812BGY3-F1
#
_cell.length_a   1.000
_cell.length_b   1.000
_cell.length_c   1.000
_cell.angle_alpha   90.00
_cell.angle_beta   90.00
_cell.angle_gamma   90.00
#
_symmetry.space_group_name_H-M   'P 1'
#
loop_
_entity.id
_entity.type
_entity.pdbx_description
1 polymer ?
#
loop_
_entity_poly.entity_id
_entity_poly.type
_entity_poly.pdbx_seq_one_letter_code
_entity_poly.pdbx_strand_id
1 'polypeptide(L)'
;MPPKKKKSAKKKDDKDLQTEEKYNQAMGEVKAMKDCLALRHSMLIQAKTNSEVCHQQLEQIQKELQTQKSDYKAVSADMTRQYKTMQSEMTGRIHLLETELAHFKLNLKETEKLLTKEKEEKRILIRDKNNEISALQQKINSLQGSYEAILHEALDNLMNLIELANEQWKEQSRMIQAKNMKTLSQFGLNPLDL
;
A
#
# COMPACT_ATOMS: atom_id res chain seq x y z
N MET A 1 -150.82 -23.98 9.71
CA MET A 1 -149.93 -25.16 9.72
C MET A 1 -148.94 -25.06 8.56
N PRO A 2 -147.64 -25.33 8.79
CA PRO A 2 -146.53 -25.38 7.82
C PRO A 2 -146.49 -26.77 7.11
N PRO A 3 -145.75 -27.02 5.99
CA PRO A 3 -144.26 -27.17 5.94
C PRO A 3 -143.61 -26.79 4.55
N LYS A 4 -142.31 -26.81 4.22
CA LYS A 4 -140.99 -27.06 4.83
C LYS A 4 -139.91 -26.47 3.88
N LYS A 5 -138.77 -26.07 4.46
CA LYS A 5 -137.52 -25.54 3.84
C LYS A 5 -136.90 -26.43 2.74
N LYS A 6 -136.30 -25.81 1.72
CA LYS A 6 -135.06 -26.29 1.06
C LYS A 6 -134.03 -25.17 0.99
N LYS A 7 -132.85 -25.42 1.55
CA LYS A 7 -131.65 -24.58 1.50
C LYS A 7 -131.16 -24.52 0.05
N SER A 8 -131.11 -23.33 -0.55
CA SER A 8 -130.33 -23.10 -1.77
C SER A 8 -129.06 -22.34 -1.39
N ALA A 9 -127.93 -23.03 -1.51
CA ALA A 9 -126.61 -22.40 -1.51
C ALA A 9 -126.62 -21.29 -2.55
N LYS A 10 -126.20 -20.08 -2.13
CA LYS A 10 -126.00 -18.94 -3.01
C LYS A 10 -124.81 -19.30 -3.91
N LYS A 11 -125.07 -19.79 -5.12
CA LYS A 11 -124.05 -19.94 -6.17
C LYS A 11 -123.45 -18.54 -6.39
N LYS A 12 -122.19 -18.35 -6.00
CA LYS A 12 -121.38 -17.22 -6.45
C LYS A 12 -121.34 -17.35 -7.98
N ASP A 13 -121.64 -16.26 -8.69
CA ASP A 13 -121.76 -16.23 -10.14
C ASP A 13 -120.43 -16.69 -10.78
N ASP A 14 -120.48 -17.53 -11.80
CA ASP A 14 -119.30 -18.13 -12.46
C ASP A 14 -118.36 -17.04 -13.04
N LYS A 15 -118.95 -15.88 -13.37
CA LYS A 15 -118.23 -14.66 -13.74
C LYS A 15 -117.45 -14.02 -12.59
N ASP A 16 -117.94 -14.09 -11.35
CA ASP A 16 -117.25 -13.56 -10.16
C ASP A 16 -116.06 -14.43 -9.75
N LEU A 17 -116.16 -15.75 -9.93
CA LEU A 17 -115.02 -16.66 -9.71
C LEU A 17 -113.93 -16.47 -10.78
N GLN A 18 -114.30 -16.30 -12.06
CA GLN A 18 -113.33 -15.99 -13.13
C GLN A 18 -112.64 -14.63 -12.96
N THR A 19 -113.33 -13.61 -12.46
CA THR A 19 -112.70 -12.30 -12.21
C THR A 19 -111.80 -12.34 -10.96
N GLU A 20 -112.19 -13.09 -9.93
CA GLU A 20 -111.38 -13.31 -8.72
C GLU A 20 -110.11 -14.15 -9.02
N GLU A 21 -110.20 -15.16 -9.89
CA GLU A 21 -109.03 -15.91 -10.39
C GLU A 21 -108.09 -15.05 -11.23
N LYS A 22 -108.60 -14.26 -12.17
CA LYS A 22 -107.78 -13.32 -12.97
C LYS A 22 -107.13 -12.26 -12.11
N TYR A 23 -107.83 -11.76 -11.09
CA TYR A 23 -107.28 -10.82 -10.12
C TYR A 23 -106.16 -11.46 -9.29
N ASN A 24 -106.36 -12.68 -8.80
CA ASN A 24 -105.32 -13.42 -8.06
C ASN A 24 -104.10 -13.75 -8.93
N GLN A 25 -104.31 -14.10 -10.20
CA GLN A 25 -103.24 -14.32 -11.17
C GLN A 25 -102.46 -13.02 -11.45
N ALA A 26 -103.15 -11.91 -11.72
CA ALA A 26 -102.52 -10.60 -11.89
C ALA A 26 -101.76 -10.14 -10.63
N MET A 27 -102.31 -10.40 -9.44
CA MET A 27 -101.63 -10.13 -8.16
C MET A 27 -100.36 -10.99 -7.97
N GLY A 28 -100.41 -12.26 -8.38
CA GLY A 28 -99.25 -13.16 -8.39
C GLY A 28 -98.16 -12.70 -9.35
N GLU A 29 -98.54 -12.27 -10.56
CA GLU A 29 -97.63 -11.69 -11.56
C GLU A 29 -97.00 -10.39 -11.06
N VAL A 30 -97.79 -9.49 -10.46
CA VAL A 30 -97.28 -8.25 -9.85
C VAL A 30 -96.27 -8.55 -8.75
N LYS A 31 -96.51 -9.57 -7.93
CA LYS A 31 -95.56 -9.99 -6.89
C LYS A 31 -94.27 -10.55 -7.49
N ALA A 32 -94.37 -11.44 -8.47
CA ALA A 32 -93.20 -11.98 -9.17
C ALA A 32 -92.39 -10.87 -9.87
N MET A 33 -93.05 -9.90 -10.49
CA MET A 33 -92.36 -8.74 -11.08
C MET A 33 -91.65 -7.88 -10.03
N LYS A 34 -92.26 -7.67 -8.86
CA LYS A 34 -91.62 -6.95 -7.75
C LYS A 34 -90.39 -7.69 -7.23
N ASP A 35 -90.48 -9.02 -7.09
CA ASP A 35 -89.34 -9.85 -6.65
C ASP A 35 -88.21 -9.84 -7.70
N CYS A 36 -88.54 -9.93 -9.00
CA CYS A 36 -87.56 -9.79 -10.09
C CYS A 36 -86.91 -8.39 -10.12
N LEU A 37 -87.66 -7.32 -9.87
CA LEU A 37 -87.13 -5.96 -9.78
C LEU A 37 -86.20 -5.81 -8.58
N ALA A 38 -86.56 -6.35 -7.42
CA ALA A 38 -85.73 -6.31 -6.23
C ALA A 38 -84.40 -7.06 -6.44
N LEU A 39 -84.44 -8.24 -7.07
CA LEU A 39 -83.24 -9.00 -7.42
C LEU A 39 -82.34 -8.22 -8.39
N ARG A 40 -82.90 -7.67 -9.48
CA ARG A 40 -82.15 -6.84 -10.43
C ARG A 40 -81.54 -5.61 -9.78
N HIS A 41 -82.26 -4.97 -8.87
CA HIS A 41 -81.76 -3.81 -8.15
C HIS A 41 -80.58 -4.17 -7.24
N SER A 42 -80.69 -5.28 -6.50
CA SER A 42 -79.59 -5.80 -5.67
C SER A 42 -78.34 -6.12 -6.52
N MET A 43 -78.52 -6.81 -7.66
CA MET A 43 -77.42 -7.10 -8.58
C MET A 43 -76.79 -5.84 -9.15
N LEU A 44 -77.58 -4.81 -9.48
CA LEU A 44 -77.08 -3.53 -9.98
C LEU A 44 -76.28 -2.78 -8.93
N ILE A 45 -76.76 -2.74 -7.68
CA ILE A 45 -76.01 -2.14 -6.56
C ILE A 45 -74.69 -2.88 -6.37
N GLN A 46 -74.71 -4.22 -6.32
CA GLN A 46 -73.51 -5.02 -6.12
C GLN A 46 -72.50 -4.84 -7.27
N ALA A 47 -72.97 -4.80 -8.52
CA ALA A 47 -72.12 -4.53 -9.68
C ALA A 47 -71.49 -3.13 -9.60
N LYS A 48 -72.27 -2.13 -9.17
CA LYS A 48 -71.78 -0.75 -9.00
C LYS A 48 -70.73 -0.67 -7.90
N THR A 49 -70.97 -1.26 -6.73
CA THR A 49 -69.99 -1.27 -5.63
C THR A 49 -68.72 -1.99 -6.03
N ASN A 50 -68.84 -3.12 -6.73
CA ASN A 50 -67.67 -3.87 -7.21
C ASN A 50 -66.87 -3.05 -8.25
N SER A 51 -67.56 -2.33 -9.13
CA SER A 51 -66.93 -1.42 -10.10
C SER A 51 -66.20 -0.28 -9.39
N GLU A 52 -66.80 0.32 -8.37
CA GLU A 52 -66.19 1.41 -7.58
C GLU A 52 -64.94 0.91 -6.84
N VAL A 53 -65.00 -0.27 -6.22
CA VAL A 53 -63.85 -0.90 -5.54
C VAL A 53 -62.73 -1.19 -6.53
N CYS A 54 -63.05 -1.77 -7.70
CA CYS A 54 -62.06 -2.05 -8.74
C CYS A 54 -61.40 -0.77 -9.26
N HIS A 55 -62.19 0.30 -9.43
CA HIS A 55 -61.68 1.59 -9.85
C HIS A 55 -60.71 2.20 -8.82
N GLN A 56 -61.06 2.16 -7.53
CA GLN A 56 -60.19 2.61 -6.45
C GLN A 56 -58.88 1.82 -6.39
N GLN A 57 -58.93 0.50 -6.57
CA GLN A 57 -57.74 -0.35 -6.63
C GLN A 57 -56.84 0.00 -7.81
N LEU A 58 -57.43 0.24 -9.00
CA LEU A 58 -56.68 0.67 -10.17
C LEU A 58 -55.97 2.02 -9.95
N GLU A 59 -56.67 3.00 -9.38
CA GLU A 59 -56.06 4.29 -9.05
C GLU A 59 -54.90 4.15 -8.06
N GLN A 60 -55.07 3.30 -7.04
CA GLN A 60 -54.03 3.05 -6.04
C GLN A 60 -52.79 2.41 -6.68
N ILE A 61 -52.96 1.36 -7.47
CA ILE A 61 -51.88 0.70 -8.19
C ILE A 61 -51.18 1.67 -9.15
N GLN A 62 -51.94 2.53 -9.83
CA GLN A 62 -51.38 3.51 -10.75
C GLN A 62 -50.53 4.56 -10.03
N LYS A 63 -50.95 5.00 -8.83
CA LYS A 63 -50.17 5.89 -7.96
C LYS A 63 -48.88 5.19 -7.49
N GLU A 64 -48.99 3.98 -6.97
CA GLU A 64 -47.83 3.18 -6.52
C GLU A 64 -46.81 2.97 -7.65
N LEU A 65 -47.28 2.65 -8.86
CA LEU A 65 -46.42 2.49 -10.03
C LEU A 65 -45.70 3.79 -10.41
N GLN A 66 -46.37 4.94 -10.32
CA GLN A 66 -45.72 6.23 -10.58
C GLN A 66 -44.67 6.56 -9.52
N THR A 67 -44.97 6.30 -8.24
CA THR A 67 -44.01 6.46 -7.16
C THR A 67 -42.79 5.57 -7.37
N GLN A 68 -42.99 4.27 -7.65
CA GLN A 68 -41.88 3.35 -7.93
C GLN A 68 -41.04 3.77 -9.14
N LYS A 69 -41.67 4.27 -10.21
CA LYS A 69 -40.93 4.81 -11.37
C LYS A 69 -40.10 6.04 -11.01
N SER A 70 -40.63 6.91 -10.15
CA SER A 70 -39.91 8.08 -9.66
C SER A 70 -38.72 7.65 -8.79
N ASP A 71 -38.95 6.75 -7.85
CA ASP A 71 -37.92 6.23 -6.95
C ASP A 71 -36.81 5.53 -7.72
N TYR A 72 -37.16 4.68 -8.69
CA TYR A 72 -36.19 4.02 -9.55
C TYR A 72 -35.33 5.02 -10.32
N LYS A 73 -35.93 6.09 -10.88
CA LYS A 73 -35.17 7.15 -11.55
C LYS A 73 -34.25 7.89 -10.59
N ALA A 74 -34.71 8.20 -9.38
CA ALA A 74 -33.91 8.87 -8.36
C ALA A 74 -32.71 8.01 -7.93
N VAL A 75 -32.94 6.72 -7.65
CA VAL A 75 -31.88 5.76 -7.27
C VAL A 75 -30.90 5.55 -8.43
N SER A 76 -31.38 5.40 -9.66
CA SER A 76 -30.52 5.26 -10.84
C SER A 76 -29.65 6.50 -11.08
N ALA A 77 -30.20 7.69 -10.90
CA ALA A 77 -29.45 8.94 -10.99
C ALA A 77 -28.38 9.05 -9.89
N ASP A 78 -28.73 8.68 -8.65
CA ASP A 78 -27.78 8.71 -7.54
C ASP A 78 -26.65 7.69 -7.71
N MET A 79 -26.95 6.46 -8.11
CA MET A 79 -25.92 5.46 -8.43
C MET A 79 -24.97 5.95 -9.53
N THR A 80 -25.50 6.59 -10.58
CA THR A 80 -24.69 7.16 -11.66
C THR A 80 -23.78 8.27 -11.15
N ARG A 81 -24.30 9.13 -10.25
CA ARG A 81 -23.51 10.19 -9.61
C ARG A 81 -22.40 9.59 -8.75
N GLN A 82 -22.72 8.63 -7.88
CA GLN A 82 -21.74 7.98 -7.01
C GLN A 82 -20.63 7.30 -7.82
N TYR A 83 -20.99 6.57 -8.88
CA TYR A 83 -20.02 5.94 -9.77
C TYR A 83 -19.06 6.97 -10.38
N LYS A 84 -19.58 8.09 -10.91
CA LYS A 84 -18.75 9.16 -11.49
C LYS A 84 -17.84 9.82 -10.45
N THR A 85 -18.35 10.07 -9.24
CA THR A 85 -17.54 10.61 -8.14
C THR A 85 -16.39 9.66 -7.80
N MET A 86 -16.70 8.38 -7.57
CA MET A 86 -15.70 7.36 -7.25
C MET A 86 -14.66 7.22 -8.38
N GLN A 87 -15.10 7.22 -9.64
CA GLN A 87 -14.21 7.17 -10.80
C GLN A 87 -13.27 8.38 -10.85
N SER A 88 -13.78 9.59 -10.59
CA SER A 88 -12.99 10.82 -10.56
C SER A 88 -11.98 10.80 -9.41
N GLU A 89 -12.39 10.38 -8.22
CA GLU A 89 -11.51 10.26 -7.05
C GLU A 89 -10.39 9.24 -7.29
N MET A 90 -10.73 8.08 -7.83
CA MET A 90 -9.75 7.03 -8.13
C MET A 90 -8.75 7.49 -9.20
N THR A 91 -9.24 8.16 -10.24
CA THR A 91 -8.38 8.74 -11.30
C THR A 91 -7.45 9.81 -10.73
N GLY A 92 -7.97 10.69 -9.85
CA GLY A 92 -7.16 11.68 -9.15
C GLY A 92 -6.09 11.05 -8.27
N ARG A 93 -6.43 9.96 -7.56
CA ARG A 93 -5.47 9.21 -6.73
C ARG A 93 -4.38 8.55 -7.56
N ILE A 94 -4.74 7.97 -8.71
CA ILE A 94 -3.78 7.38 -9.65
C ILE A 94 -2.79 8.45 -10.13
N HIS A 95 -3.28 9.60 -10.61
CA HIS A 95 -2.40 10.66 -11.09
C HIS A 95 -1.47 11.22 -10.01
N LEU A 96 -1.97 11.38 -8.78
CA LEU A 96 -1.15 11.82 -7.66
C LEU A 96 -0.04 10.80 -7.36
N LEU A 97 -0.37 9.51 -7.29
CA LEU A 97 0.60 8.45 -7.06
C LEU A 97 1.61 8.34 -8.22
N GLU A 98 1.18 8.47 -9.46
CA GLU A 98 2.07 8.48 -10.63
C GLU A 98 3.06 9.65 -10.58
N THR A 99 2.59 10.83 -10.16
CA THR A 99 3.42 12.04 -10.02
C THR A 99 4.43 11.89 -8.89
N GLU A 100 4.00 11.43 -7.72
CA GLU A 100 4.89 11.15 -6.58
C GLU A 100 5.94 10.10 -6.95
N LEU A 101 5.53 9.02 -7.61
CA LEU A 101 6.43 7.96 -8.06
C LEU A 101 7.47 8.50 -9.07
N ALA A 102 7.05 9.33 -10.02
CA ALA A 102 7.96 9.98 -10.96
C ALA A 102 8.98 10.89 -10.25
N HIS A 103 8.50 11.69 -9.29
CA HIS A 103 9.35 12.55 -8.45
C HIS A 103 10.37 11.73 -7.64
N PHE A 104 9.92 10.69 -6.93
CA PHE A 104 10.82 9.83 -6.15
C PHE A 104 11.84 9.11 -7.03
N LYS A 105 11.47 8.66 -8.22
CA LYS A 105 12.42 8.07 -9.18
C LYS A 105 13.48 9.08 -9.63
N LEU A 106 13.12 10.34 -9.83
CA LEU A 106 14.07 11.39 -10.20
C LEU A 106 15.05 11.66 -9.05
N ASN A 107 14.54 11.82 -7.84
CA ASN A 107 15.38 12.03 -6.65
C ASN A 107 16.30 10.85 -6.39
N LEU A 108 15.83 9.62 -6.58
CA LEU A 108 16.65 8.42 -6.45
C LEU A 108 17.81 8.45 -7.45
N LYS A 109 17.55 8.74 -8.72
CA LYS A 109 18.60 8.85 -9.74
C LYS A 109 19.62 9.94 -9.41
N GLU A 110 19.17 11.08 -8.91
CA GLU A 110 20.05 12.18 -8.51
C GLU A 110 20.95 11.79 -7.33
N THR A 111 20.36 11.22 -6.28
CA THR A 111 21.11 10.74 -5.11
C THR A 111 22.10 9.63 -5.45
N GLU A 112 21.74 8.69 -6.33
CA GLU A 112 22.66 7.67 -6.84
C GLU A 112 23.82 8.28 -7.63
N LYS A 113 23.54 9.30 -8.46
CA LYS A 113 24.57 10.03 -9.20
C LYS A 113 25.54 10.76 -8.26
N LEU A 114 25.02 11.42 -7.23
CA LEU A 114 25.85 12.10 -6.24
C LEU A 114 26.69 11.09 -5.45
N LEU A 115 26.09 9.98 -5.02
CA LEU A 115 26.79 8.93 -4.28
C LEU A 115 27.90 8.28 -5.10
N THR A 116 27.67 8.04 -6.40
CA THR A 116 28.70 7.47 -7.28
C THR A 116 29.85 8.44 -7.51
N LYS A 117 29.55 9.73 -7.69
CA LYS A 117 30.56 10.79 -7.79
C LYS A 117 31.40 10.88 -6.50
N GLU A 118 30.76 10.96 -5.34
CA GLU A 118 31.43 11.03 -4.04
C GLU A 118 32.33 9.82 -3.78
N LYS A 119 31.86 8.62 -4.13
CA LYS A 119 32.66 7.39 -4.03
C LYS A 119 33.90 7.45 -4.91
N GLU A 120 33.78 7.99 -6.12
CA GLU A 120 34.93 8.14 -7.03
C GLU A 120 35.93 9.17 -6.51
N GLU A 121 35.47 10.33 -6.09
CA GLU A 121 36.32 11.37 -5.49
C GLU A 121 37.07 10.83 -4.26
N LYS A 122 36.38 10.09 -3.40
CA LYS A 122 37.01 9.42 -2.26
C LYS A 122 38.05 8.37 -2.68
N ARG A 123 37.78 7.59 -3.74
CA ARG A 123 38.75 6.60 -4.26
C ARG A 123 40.02 7.29 -4.77
N ILE A 124 39.87 8.38 -5.52
CA ILE A 124 40.99 9.17 -6.03
C ILE A 124 41.80 9.74 -4.86
N LEU A 125 41.13 10.36 -3.89
CA LEU A 125 41.80 10.93 -2.71
C LEU A 125 42.59 9.87 -1.92
N ILE A 126 42.01 8.69 -1.71
CA ILE A 126 42.70 7.58 -1.02
C ILE A 126 43.94 7.15 -1.80
N ARG A 127 43.83 7.04 -3.13
CA ARG A 127 44.97 6.70 -4.00
C ARG A 127 46.08 7.73 -3.89
N ASP A 128 45.75 9.02 -3.96
CA ASP A 128 46.73 10.11 -3.88
C ASP A 128 47.43 10.11 -2.52
N LYS A 129 46.68 9.91 -1.44
CA LYS A 129 47.25 9.81 -0.09
C LYS A 129 48.14 8.58 0.08
N ASN A 130 47.78 7.43 -0.49
CA ASN A 130 48.64 6.25 -0.46
C ASN A 130 49.93 6.46 -1.26
N ASN A 131 49.86 7.15 -2.40
CA ASN A 131 51.04 7.51 -3.18
C ASN A 131 51.97 8.45 -2.38
N GLU A 132 51.40 9.45 -1.71
CA GLU A 132 52.12 10.38 -0.84
C GLU A 132 52.81 9.64 0.31
N ILE A 133 52.10 8.74 0.99
CA ILE A 133 52.66 7.88 2.06
C ILE A 133 53.82 7.05 1.52
N SER A 134 53.66 6.40 0.36
CA SER A 134 54.71 5.56 -0.23
C SER A 134 55.95 6.38 -0.60
N ALA A 135 55.78 7.57 -1.17
CA ALA A 135 56.88 8.47 -1.50
C ALA A 135 57.64 8.93 -0.24
N LEU A 136 56.91 9.28 0.83
CA LEU A 136 57.52 9.64 2.11
C LEU A 136 58.28 8.47 2.76
N GLN A 137 57.72 7.25 2.71
CA GLN A 137 58.39 6.05 3.19
C GLN A 137 59.69 5.77 2.43
N GLN A 138 59.68 5.88 1.09
CA GLN A 138 60.89 5.74 0.28
C GLN A 138 61.96 6.78 0.65
N LYS A 139 61.55 8.04 0.87
CA LYS A 139 62.46 9.09 1.30
C LYS A 139 63.06 8.81 2.68
N ILE A 140 62.25 8.34 3.63
CA ILE A 140 62.72 7.95 4.97
C ILE A 140 63.74 6.82 4.86
N ASN A 141 63.43 5.76 4.11
CA ASN A 141 64.33 4.62 3.93
C ASN A 141 65.66 5.04 3.27
N SER A 142 65.61 5.91 2.26
CA SER A 142 66.81 6.46 1.62
C SER A 142 67.65 7.28 2.59
N LEU A 143 67.02 8.13 3.41
CA LEU A 143 67.73 8.91 4.43
C LEU A 143 68.35 8.00 5.48
N GLN A 144 67.61 7.01 5.98
CA GLN A 144 68.10 6.02 6.94
C GLN A 144 69.32 5.28 6.41
N GLY A 145 69.27 4.78 5.17
CA GLY A 145 70.42 4.13 4.53
C GLY A 145 71.62 5.07 4.40
N SER A 146 71.40 6.35 4.07
CA SER A 146 72.50 7.33 3.99
C SER A 146 73.13 7.62 5.37
N TYR A 147 72.33 7.73 6.42
CA TYR A 147 72.83 7.94 7.78
C TYR A 147 73.58 6.72 8.30
N GLU A 148 73.07 5.52 8.02
CA GLU A 148 73.74 4.27 8.38
C GLU A 148 75.10 4.16 7.67
N ALA A 149 75.17 4.48 6.37
CA ALA A 149 76.43 4.47 5.62
C ALA A 149 77.47 5.44 6.20
N ILE A 150 77.07 6.68 6.50
CA ILE A 150 77.96 7.68 7.11
C ILE A 150 78.45 7.21 8.49
N LEU A 151 77.56 6.61 9.28
CA LEU A 151 77.90 6.12 10.62
C LEU A 151 78.89 4.95 10.56
N HIS A 152 78.66 3.98 9.68
CA HIS A 152 79.60 2.86 9.47
C HIS A 152 80.94 3.36 8.97
N GLU A 153 80.97 4.26 7.98
CA GLU A 153 82.23 4.84 7.48
C GLU A 153 83.00 5.59 8.58
N ALA A 154 82.32 6.36 9.42
CA ALA A 154 82.96 7.04 10.55
C ALA A 154 83.52 6.06 11.59
N LEU A 155 82.78 4.99 11.91
CA LEU A 155 83.23 3.96 12.85
C LEU A 155 84.41 3.15 12.29
N ASP A 156 84.36 2.75 11.02
CA ASP A 156 85.44 2.04 10.33
C ASP A 156 86.71 2.90 10.29
N ASN A 157 86.57 4.20 10.00
CA ASN A 157 87.69 5.15 10.03
C ASN A 157 88.30 5.26 11.44
N LEU A 158 87.48 5.32 12.49
CA LEU A 158 87.97 5.32 13.87
C LEU A 158 88.67 4.01 14.23
N MET A 159 88.13 2.87 13.79
CA MET A 159 88.73 1.56 14.03
C MET A 159 90.11 1.46 13.36
N ASN A 160 90.22 1.87 12.09
CA ASN A 160 91.48 1.93 11.36
C ASN A 160 92.53 2.82 12.07
N LEU A 161 92.10 3.97 12.61
CA LEU A 161 92.99 4.86 13.38
C LEU A 161 93.48 4.21 14.68
N ILE A 162 92.61 3.47 15.38
CA ILE A 162 92.98 2.74 16.60
C ILE A 162 93.95 1.61 16.28
N GLU A 163 93.70 0.85 15.22
CA GLU A 163 94.58 -0.24 14.77
C GLU A 163 95.96 0.29 14.38
N LEU A 164 96.01 1.35 13.56
CA LEU A 164 97.26 2.01 13.18
C LEU A 164 98.03 2.53 14.40
N ALA A 165 97.33 3.18 15.33
CA ALA A 165 97.96 3.62 16.57
C ALA A 165 98.52 2.42 17.34
N ASN A 166 97.74 1.36 17.54
CA ASN A 166 98.16 0.16 18.26
C ASN A 166 99.39 -0.51 17.62
N GLU A 167 99.45 -0.58 16.29
CA GLU A 167 100.64 -1.04 15.57
C GLU A 167 101.86 -0.16 15.84
N GLN A 168 101.71 1.17 15.80
CA GLN A 168 102.78 2.10 16.13
C GLN A 168 103.25 1.93 17.59
N TRP A 169 102.33 1.77 18.56
CA TRP A 169 102.67 1.52 19.96
C TRP A 169 103.41 0.18 20.14
N LYS A 170 102.98 -0.88 19.43
CA LYS A 170 103.67 -2.18 19.44
C LYS A 170 105.07 -2.08 18.85
N GLU A 171 105.24 -1.38 17.74
CA GLU A 171 106.54 -1.20 17.11
C GLU A 171 107.47 -0.36 17.99
N GLN A 172 106.97 0.75 18.57
CA GLN A 172 107.72 1.53 19.55
C GLN A 172 108.13 0.69 20.77
N SER A 173 107.22 -0.13 21.30
CA SER A 173 107.51 -1.05 22.40
C SER A 173 108.60 -2.06 22.01
N ARG A 174 108.51 -2.67 20.82
CA ARG A 174 109.53 -3.59 20.29
C ARG A 174 110.89 -2.90 20.13
N MET A 175 110.91 -1.67 19.63
CA MET A 175 112.13 -0.86 19.49
C MET A 175 112.76 -0.54 20.85
N ILE A 176 111.95 -0.17 21.85
CA ILE A 176 112.41 0.06 23.22
C ILE A 176 112.94 -1.24 23.84
N GLN A 177 112.22 -2.35 23.70
CA GLN A 177 112.68 -3.66 24.17
C GLN A 177 114.01 -4.06 23.52
N ALA A 178 114.14 -3.94 22.19
CA ALA A 178 115.38 -4.23 21.47
C ALA A 178 116.54 -3.34 21.93
N LYS A 179 116.30 -2.04 22.15
CA LYS A 179 117.28 -1.10 22.69
C LYS A 179 117.72 -1.49 24.11
N ASN A 180 116.77 -1.87 24.97
CA ASN A 180 117.05 -2.31 26.34
C ASN A 180 117.84 -3.63 26.35
N MET A 181 117.46 -4.61 25.51
CA MET A 181 118.19 -5.87 25.34
C MET A 181 119.65 -5.63 24.91
N LYS A 182 119.87 -4.74 23.93
CA LYS A 182 121.22 -4.35 23.51
C LYS A 182 122.02 -3.71 24.64
N THR A 183 121.39 -2.82 25.41
CA THR A 183 122.01 -2.18 26.56
C THR A 183 122.41 -3.20 27.64
N LEU A 184 121.51 -4.13 28.01
CA LEU A 184 121.79 -5.17 29.00
C LEU A 184 122.96 -6.08 28.57
N SER A 185 123.00 -6.46 27.30
CA SER A 185 124.12 -7.22 26.72
C SER A 185 125.45 -6.46 26.80
N GLN A 186 125.45 -5.14 26.58
CA GLN A 186 126.65 -4.30 26.75
C GLN A 186 127.17 -4.28 28.19
N PHE A 187 126.29 -4.49 29.19
CA PHE A 187 126.66 -4.59 30.60
C PHE A 187 127.00 -6.02 31.05
N GLY A 188 127.02 -7.01 30.15
CA GLY A 188 127.36 -8.41 30.46
C GLY A 188 126.23 -9.21 31.12
N LEU A 189 125.01 -8.69 31.13
CA LEU A 189 123.82 -9.38 31.65
C LEU A 189 123.09 -10.03 30.47
N ASN A 190 123.00 -11.36 30.46
CA ASN A 190 122.31 -12.10 29.41
C ASN A 190 120.80 -12.15 29.74
N PRO A 191 119.93 -11.62 28.86
CA PRO A 191 118.51 -11.45 29.19
C PRO A 191 117.67 -12.73 29.21
N LEU A 192 118.25 -13.91 28.91
CA LEU A 192 117.59 -15.22 29.00
C LEU A 192 117.87 -15.95 30.32
N ASP A 193 118.74 -15.40 31.17
CA ASP A 193 119.12 -15.98 32.47
C ASP A 193 118.30 -15.40 33.65
N LEU A 194 117.21 -14.66 33.36
CA LEU A 194 116.21 -14.17 34.32
C LEU A 194 114.81 -14.69 33.98
#